data_AF-A0A7W8AA14-F1
#
_entry.id   AF-A0A7W8AA14-F1
#
_cell.length_a   1.000
_cell.length_b   1.000
_cell.length_c   1.000
_cell.angle_alpha   90.00
_cell.angle_beta   90.00
_cell.angle_gamma   90.00
#
_symmetry.space_group_name_H-M   'P 1'
#
loop_
_entity.id
_entity.type
_entity.pdbx_description
1 polymer ?
#
loop_
_entity_poly.entity_id
_entity_poly.type
_entity_poly.pdbx_seq_one_letter_code
_entity_poly.pdbx_strand_id
1 'polypeptide(L)'
;MAPPLPSDVTELSTPLADPRGSNYVVTRATTNALLSRRRNPTIPVRGVTALADAGGSPQGDPQAATIPDVGVRVFARDTSNQVVTNLFPNGGVQTGFTVVPGLLVSSEIEVVQLSGADGELVRIFARGLDDGAVHTNLLTTSGWNGWRNLGGFTTSEISAALTTGSGKHLPRGRP
;
A
#
# COMPACT_ATOMS: atom_id res chain seq x y z
N MET A 1 23.55 -31.33 0.73
CA MET A 1 22.39 -30.74 0.03
C MET A 1 21.53 -30.10 1.09
N ALA A 2 21.35 -28.77 1.05
CA ALA A 2 20.50 -28.10 2.05
C ALA A 2 19.03 -28.49 1.82
N PRO A 3 18.22 -28.67 2.88
CA PRO A 3 16.80 -28.95 2.73
C PRO A 3 16.12 -27.83 1.93
N PRO A 4 15.07 -28.14 1.14
CA PRO A 4 14.29 -27.12 0.44
C PRO A 4 13.72 -26.16 1.47
N LEU A 5 13.86 -24.87 1.21
CA LEU A 5 13.35 -23.85 2.12
C LEU A 5 11.81 -23.98 2.24
N PRO A 6 11.22 -23.79 3.43
CA PRO A 6 9.78 -23.90 3.62
C PRO A 6 9.02 -22.91 2.74
N SER A 7 7.72 -23.13 2.47
CA SER A 7 6.85 -22.20 1.72
C SER A 7 6.75 -20.79 2.32
N ASP A 8 7.37 -20.58 3.49
CA ASP A 8 7.57 -19.35 4.25
C ASP A 8 8.76 -18.50 3.76
N VAL A 9 9.29 -18.80 2.57
CA VAL A 9 10.36 -18.02 1.94
C VAL A 9 9.77 -16.81 1.27
N THR A 10 10.08 -15.65 1.82
CA THR A 10 9.94 -14.37 1.16
C THR A 10 10.91 -14.33 -0.03
N GLU A 11 10.41 -14.52 -1.24
CA GLU A 11 11.18 -14.24 -2.45
C GLU A 11 10.84 -12.82 -2.90
N LEU A 12 11.85 -11.95 -2.89
CA LEU A 12 11.91 -10.72 -3.69
C LEU A 12 10.97 -9.56 -3.35
N SER A 13 10.25 -9.55 -2.22
CA SER A 13 9.50 -8.36 -1.80
C SER A 13 10.14 -7.60 -0.65
N THR A 14 10.16 -6.27 -0.74
CA THR A 14 10.56 -5.42 0.38
C THR A 14 9.49 -5.51 1.48
N PRO A 15 9.81 -6.07 2.68
CA PRO A 15 8.81 -6.18 3.74
C PRO A 15 8.42 -4.79 4.22
N LEU A 16 7.13 -4.45 4.12
CA LEU A 16 6.65 -3.17 4.61
C LEU A 16 6.41 -3.23 6.12
N ALA A 17 7.04 -2.34 6.87
CA ALA A 17 6.77 -2.10 8.29
C ALA A 17 5.96 -0.80 8.45
N ASP A 18 4.95 -0.80 9.32
CA ASP A 18 4.15 0.39 9.63
C ASP A 18 5.03 1.59 10.05
N PRO A 19 4.97 2.73 9.35
CA PRO A 19 5.72 3.95 9.72
C PRO A 19 5.29 4.58 11.06
N ARG A 20 4.18 4.16 11.68
CA ARG A 20 3.67 4.65 12.97
C ARG A 20 3.73 3.62 14.11
N GLY A 21 4.38 2.47 13.91
CA GLY A 21 4.76 1.56 15.00
C GLY A 21 3.76 0.45 15.36
N SER A 22 2.66 0.27 14.63
CA SER A 22 1.86 -0.95 14.67
C SER A 22 2.51 -2.00 13.79
N ASN A 23 3.54 -2.69 14.30
CA ASN A 23 3.68 -4.15 14.33
C ASN A 23 3.19 -5.03 13.13
N TYR A 24 2.99 -4.52 11.91
CA TYR A 24 2.53 -5.27 10.74
C TYR A 24 3.67 -5.43 9.73
N VAL A 25 3.88 -6.66 9.25
CA VAL A 25 4.76 -6.97 8.12
C VAL A 25 3.92 -7.62 7.03
N VAL A 26 4.06 -7.14 5.79
CA VAL A 26 3.45 -7.74 4.60
C VAL A 26 4.54 -8.04 3.59
N THR A 27 4.53 -9.25 3.03
CA THR A 27 5.54 -9.76 2.09
C THR A 27 4.88 -10.70 1.10
N ARG A 28 5.51 -10.98 -0.04
CA ARG A 28 5.02 -11.92 -1.04
C ARG A 28 5.60 -13.32 -0.80
N ALA A 29 4.76 -14.35 -0.92
CA ALA A 29 5.15 -15.75 -0.94
C ALA A 29 5.54 -16.20 -2.35
N THR A 30 6.26 -17.32 -2.43
CA THR A 30 6.55 -18.03 -3.71
C THR A 30 5.30 -18.49 -4.47
N THR A 31 4.16 -18.59 -3.79
CA THR A 31 2.85 -18.89 -4.38
C THR A 31 2.16 -17.67 -4.99
N ASN A 32 2.83 -16.52 -5.01
CA ASN A 32 2.27 -15.20 -5.27
C ASN A 32 1.26 -14.71 -4.24
N ALA A 33 0.96 -15.46 -3.18
CA ALA A 33 0.09 -14.97 -2.11
C ALA A 33 0.77 -13.85 -1.32
N LEU A 34 -0.01 -12.94 -0.73
CA LEU A 34 0.53 -12.07 0.31
C LEU A 34 0.55 -12.79 1.64
N LEU A 35 1.66 -12.63 2.34
CA LEU A 35 1.87 -13.08 3.70
C LEU A 35 1.83 -11.85 4.60
N SER A 36 1.05 -11.92 5.67
CA SER A 36 0.93 -10.83 6.64
C SER A 36 1.22 -11.32 8.05
N ARG A 37 1.69 -10.40 8.89
CA ARG A 37 1.98 -10.66 10.29
C ARG A 37 1.65 -9.47 11.13
N ARG A 38 0.95 -9.67 12.24
CA ARG A 38 0.77 -8.68 13.31
C ARG A 38 1.58 -9.10 14.53
N ARG A 39 2.44 -8.25 15.07
CA ARG A 39 3.06 -8.49 16.39
C ARG A 39 2.01 -8.32 17.46
N ASN A 40 1.84 -9.39 18.25
CA ASN A 40 1.03 -9.39 19.46
C ASN A 40 1.82 -8.70 20.58
N PRO A 41 1.39 -7.52 21.07
CA PRO A 41 2.14 -6.76 22.08
C PRO A 41 2.19 -7.45 23.44
N THR A 42 1.35 -8.46 23.66
CA THR A 42 1.24 -9.24 24.90
C THR A 42 2.25 -10.38 24.98
N ILE A 43 2.97 -10.70 23.89
CA ILE A 43 3.96 -11.79 23.85
C ILE A 43 5.38 -11.19 23.88
N PRO A 44 6.19 -11.45 24.92
CA PRO A 44 7.59 -11.04 24.95
C PRO A 44 8.36 -11.68 23.78
N VAL A 45 9.07 -10.83 23.03
CA VAL A 45 9.99 -10.94 21.86
C VAL A 45 10.51 -12.30 21.34
N ARG A 46 10.33 -13.44 22.02
CA ARG A 46 10.84 -14.76 21.62
C ARG A 46 9.86 -15.66 20.84
N GLY A 47 8.62 -15.21 20.64
CA GLY A 47 7.62 -15.93 19.86
C GLY A 47 7.33 -15.24 18.53
N VAL A 48 8.10 -15.55 17.49
CA VAL A 48 7.73 -15.16 16.13
C VAL A 48 6.67 -16.17 15.64
N THR A 49 5.36 -15.91 15.81
CA THR A 49 4.30 -16.63 15.08
C THR A 49 4.52 -16.57 13.57
N ALA A 50 4.29 -17.68 12.86
CA ALA A 50 4.45 -17.80 11.42
C ALA A 50 3.67 -16.73 10.63
N LEU A 51 4.14 -16.42 9.42
CA LEU A 51 3.41 -15.58 8.48
C LEU A 51 2.05 -16.21 8.15
N ALA A 52 0.98 -15.41 8.18
CA ALA A 52 -0.35 -15.86 7.82
C ALA A 52 -0.65 -15.50 6.36
N ASP A 53 -1.17 -16.47 5.60
CA ASP A 53 -1.65 -16.24 4.24
C ASP A 53 -2.80 -15.22 4.27
N ALA A 54 -2.57 -14.07 3.63
CA ALA A 54 -3.54 -13.00 3.45
C ALA A 54 -4.36 -13.16 2.16
N GLY A 55 -4.07 -14.18 1.34
CA GLY A 55 -4.68 -14.43 0.05
C GLY A 55 -4.18 -13.49 -1.06
N GLY A 56 -4.88 -13.53 -2.20
CA GLY A 56 -4.54 -12.74 -3.39
C GLY A 56 -3.44 -13.38 -4.25
N SER A 57 -3.21 -12.80 -5.43
CA SER A 57 -2.12 -13.20 -6.34
C SER A 57 -1.44 -11.96 -6.95
N PRO A 58 -0.80 -11.08 -6.16
CA PRO A 58 0.01 -9.99 -6.68
C PRO A 58 1.11 -10.46 -7.65
N GLN A 59 1.33 -9.65 -8.68
CA GLN A 59 2.38 -9.82 -9.69
C GLN A 59 3.68 -9.07 -9.31
N GLY A 60 3.63 -8.12 -8.36
CA GLY A 60 4.78 -7.30 -7.90
C GLY A 60 4.77 -7.05 -6.40
N ASP A 61 5.54 -6.07 -5.94
CA ASP A 61 5.67 -5.78 -4.52
C ASP A 61 4.43 -5.06 -3.96
N PRO A 62 3.89 -5.53 -2.82
CA PRO A 62 2.81 -4.83 -2.15
C PRO A 62 3.32 -3.57 -1.46
N GLN A 63 2.55 -2.50 -1.57
CA GLN A 63 2.73 -1.27 -0.78
C GLN A 63 1.60 -1.16 0.25
N ALA A 64 1.80 -0.42 1.33
CA ALA A 64 0.72 -0.18 2.28
C ALA A 64 0.79 1.21 2.89
N ALA A 65 -0.36 1.68 3.36
CA ALA A 65 -0.51 2.90 4.12
C ALA A 65 -1.19 2.61 5.46
N THR A 66 -0.77 3.35 6.48
CA THR A 66 -1.45 3.36 7.77
C THR A 66 -2.58 4.36 7.71
N ILE A 67 -3.80 3.88 7.89
CA ILE A 67 -4.98 4.71 8.05
C ILE A 67 -5.17 4.94 9.56
N PRO A 68 -5.01 6.18 10.07
CA PRO A 68 -5.11 6.48 11.49
C PRO A 68 -6.41 5.92 12.08
N ASP A 69 -6.30 5.29 13.26
CA ASP A 69 -7.40 4.64 14.00
C ASP A 69 -8.14 3.49 13.29
N VAL A 70 -7.91 3.27 11.99
CA VAL A 70 -8.54 2.21 11.20
C VAL A 70 -7.66 0.97 11.10
N GLY A 71 -6.42 1.10 10.62
CA GLY A 71 -5.52 -0.03 10.42
C GLY A 71 -4.53 0.16 9.27
N VAL A 72 -4.00 -0.94 8.76
CA VAL A 72 -3.06 -0.95 7.62
C VAL A 72 -3.81 -1.37 6.36
N ARG A 73 -3.76 -0.55 5.32
CA ARG A 73 -4.34 -0.88 4.02
C ARG A 73 -3.23 -1.20 3.03
N VAL A 74 -3.25 -2.41 2.50
CA VAL A 74 -2.31 -2.92 1.51
C VAL A 74 -2.85 -2.71 0.11
N PHE A 75 -1.94 -2.47 -0.83
CA PHE A 75 -2.17 -2.28 -2.24
C PHE A 75 -1.16 -3.11 -3.04
N ALA A 76 -1.61 -3.71 -4.13
CA ALA A 76 -0.73 -4.39 -5.06
C ALA A 76 -1.35 -4.39 -6.47
N ARG A 77 -0.55 -4.75 -7.47
CA ARG A 77 -1.04 -5.14 -8.78
C ARG A 77 -1.21 -6.65 -8.84
N ASP A 78 -2.37 -7.15 -9.26
CA ASP A 78 -2.58 -8.58 -9.49
C ASP A 78 -2.13 -9.05 -10.89
N THR A 79 -2.22 -10.36 -11.15
CA THR A 79 -1.86 -10.96 -12.45
C THR A 79 -2.76 -10.53 -13.62
N SER A 80 -3.90 -9.90 -13.33
CA SER A 80 -4.81 -9.32 -14.31
C SER A 80 -4.55 -7.83 -14.53
N ASN A 81 -3.43 -7.31 -14.01
CA ASN A 81 -3.05 -5.89 -14.05
C ASN A 81 -4.05 -4.98 -13.32
N GLN A 82 -4.86 -5.50 -12.41
CA GLN A 82 -5.76 -4.69 -11.59
C GLN A 82 -5.04 -4.22 -10.34
N VAL A 83 -5.37 -3.00 -9.90
CA VAL A 83 -4.99 -2.55 -8.56
C VAL A 83 -5.93 -3.21 -7.56
N VAL A 84 -5.37 -3.97 -6.61
CA VAL A 84 -6.13 -4.64 -5.55
C VAL A 84 -5.74 -4.07 -4.18
N THR A 85 -6.71 -4.03 -3.27
CA THR A 85 -6.50 -3.54 -1.90
C THR A 85 -7.15 -4.44 -0.87
N ASN A 86 -6.52 -4.58 0.30
CA ASN A 86 -7.03 -5.29 1.46
C ASN A 86 -6.76 -4.46 2.72
N LEU A 87 -7.75 -4.34 3.61
CA LEU A 87 -7.62 -3.66 4.88
C LEU A 87 -7.39 -4.66 6.01
N PHE A 88 -6.32 -4.44 6.75
CA PHE A 88 -6.00 -5.07 8.02
C PHE A 88 -6.38 -4.11 9.13
N PRO A 89 -7.58 -4.23 9.71
CA PRO A 89 -8.00 -3.33 10.78
C PRO A 89 -7.13 -3.52 12.03
N ASN A 90 -7.03 -2.47 12.86
CA ASN A 90 -6.30 -2.51 14.15
C ASN A 90 -6.83 -3.59 15.11
N GLY A 91 -8.04 -4.10 14.86
CA GLY A 91 -8.58 -5.31 15.47
C GLY A 91 -9.61 -5.95 14.53
N GLY A 92 -9.79 -7.26 14.65
CA GLY A 92 -10.69 -8.03 13.78
C GLY A 92 -9.97 -8.75 12.64
N VAL A 93 -10.76 -9.25 11.69
CA VAL A 93 -10.30 -10.00 10.51
C VAL A 93 -10.08 -9.05 9.34
N GLN A 94 -9.10 -9.34 8.49
CA GLN A 94 -8.86 -8.59 7.25
C GLN A 94 -10.09 -8.61 6.33
N THR A 95 -10.26 -7.59 5.50
CA THR A 95 -11.41 -7.48 4.59
C THR A 95 -11.33 -8.42 3.39
N GLY A 96 -10.13 -8.93 3.08
CA GLY A 96 -9.84 -9.61 1.81
C GLY A 96 -9.52 -8.62 0.69
N PHE A 97 -8.94 -9.13 -0.40
CA PHE A 97 -8.58 -8.32 -1.57
C PHE A 97 -9.81 -7.95 -2.40
N THR A 98 -9.92 -6.67 -2.69
CA THR A 98 -10.93 -6.09 -3.60
C THR A 98 -10.25 -5.22 -4.64
N VAL A 99 -10.80 -5.16 -5.84
CA VAL A 99 -10.28 -4.34 -6.94
C VAL A 99 -10.59 -2.86 -6.68
N VAL A 100 -9.60 -2.00 -6.90
CA VAL A 100 -9.79 -0.56 -7.08
C VAL A 100 -10.26 -0.32 -8.51
N PRO A 101 -11.53 0.06 -8.73
CA PRO A 101 -12.13 0.00 -10.05
C PRO A 101 -11.58 1.06 -11.00
N GLY A 102 -11.62 0.76 -12.30
CA GLY A 102 -11.52 1.76 -13.37
C GLY A 102 -10.15 1.95 -14.03
N LEU A 103 -9.11 1.20 -13.65
CA LEU A 103 -7.81 1.27 -14.34
C LEU A 103 -7.07 -0.07 -14.28
N LEU A 104 -6.56 -0.51 -15.43
CA LEU A 104 -5.51 -1.52 -15.53
C LEU A 104 -4.14 -0.84 -15.54
N VAL A 105 -3.17 -1.41 -14.84
CA VAL A 105 -1.89 -0.76 -14.57
C VAL A 105 -0.68 -1.60 -14.98
N SER A 106 0.37 -0.95 -15.44
CA SER A 106 1.63 -1.58 -15.86
C SER A 106 2.78 -1.42 -14.85
N SER A 107 2.64 -0.56 -13.84
CA SER A 107 3.61 -0.38 -12.76
C SER A 107 3.18 -1.04 -11.46
N GLU A 108 4.03 -0.94 -10.44
CA GLU A 108 3.62 -1.07 -9.06
C GLU A 108 2.75 0.13 -8.62
N ILE A 109 2.19 0.05 -7.41
CA ILE A 109 1.26 1.05 -6.89
C ILE A 109 2.02 1.88 -5.89
N GLU A 110 2.28 3.14 -6.21
CA GLU A 110 2.89 4.07 -5.28
C GLU A 110 1.83 4.63 -4.33
N VAL A 111 2.11 4.60 -3.02
CA VAL A 111 1.12 4.90 -1.99
C VAL A 111 1.58 6.09 -1.14
N VAL A 112 0.76 7.13 -1.10
CA VAL A 112 0.98 8.32 -0.25
C VAL A 112 -0.07 8.36 0.85
N GLN A 113 0.40 8.22 2.09
CA GLN A 113 -0.43 8.38 3.28
C GLN A 113 -0.76 9.87 3.50
N LEU A 114 -2.03 10.15 3.77
CA LEU A 114 -2.52 11.50 4.02
C LEU A 114 -2.82 11.71 5.52
N SER A 115 -3.05 12.97 5.90
CA SER A 115 -3.29 13.34 7.30
C SER A 115 -4.67 12.90 7.82
N GLY A 116 -5.62 12.54 6.94
CA GLY A 116 -7.02 12.37 7.31
C GLY A 116 -7.86 13.65 7.20
N ALA A 117 -7.24 14.79 6.87
CA ALA A 117 -7.96 16.05 6.68
C ALA A 117 -9.01 15.90 5.55
N ASP A 118 -10.17 16.53 5.73
CA ASP A 118 -11.29 16.48 4.78
C ASP A 118 -11.76 15.06 4.41
N GLY A 119 -11.47 14.07 5.27
CA GLY A 119 -11.79 12.66 5.02
C GLY A 119 -10.87 11.97 4.01
N GLU A 120 -9.77 12.60 3.59
CA GLU A 120 -8.77 11.99 2.70
C GLU A 120 -7.90 10.98 3.45
N LEU A 121 -7.91 9.72 3.03
CA LEU A 121 -7.19 8.64 3.73
C LEU A 121 -5.85 8.33 3.06
N VAL A 122 -5.89 8.03 1.76
CA VAL A 122 -4.72 7.57 0.99
C VAL A 122 -4.85 8.04 -0.44
N ARG A 123 -3.75 8.56 -1.00
CA ARG A 123 -3.63 8.80 -2.44
C ARG A 123 -2.69 7.76 -3.05
N ILE A 124 -3.11 7.15 -4.15
CA ILE A 124 -2.29 6.18 -4.88
C ILE A 124 -1.95 6.70 -6.27
N PHE A 125 -0.84 6.21 -6.80
CA PHE A 125 -0.37 6.49 -8.16
C PHE A 125 0.02 5.19 -8.84
N ALA A 126 -0.27 5.11 -10.14
CA ALA A 126 0.13 3.98 -10.96
C ALA A 126 0.22 4.40 -12.42
N ARG A 127 0.97 3.64 -13.21
CA ARG A 127 1.07 3.82 -14.65
C ARG A 127 -0.04 3.04 -15.33
N GLY A 128 -0.79 3.69 -16.23
CA GLY A 128 -1.81 3.03 -17.04
C GLY A 128 -1.19 1.94 -17.93
N LEU A 129 -1.90 0.82 -18.07
CA LEU A 129 -1.45 -0.28 -18.94
C LEU A 129 -1.48 0.13 -20.43
N ASP A 130 -2.52 0.86 -20.83
CA ASP A 130 -2.79 1.15 -22.24
C ASP A 130 -2.07 2.43 -22.74
N ASP A 131 -1.94 3.44 -21.88
CA ASP A 131 -1.42 4.76 -22.26
C ASP A 131 -0.01 5.06 -21.74
N GLY A 132 0.50 4.26 -20.79
CA GLY A 132 1.78 4.50 -20.12
C GLY A 132 1.83 5.80 -19.31
N ALA A 133 0.70 6.48 -19.12
CA ALA A 133 0.59 7.73 -18.38
C ALA A 133 0.52 7.48 -16.88
N VAL A 134 0.85 8.49 -16.08
CA VAL A 134 0.66 8.43 -14.62
C VAL A 134 -0.79 8.76 -14.30
N HIS A 135 -1.44 7.91 -13.51
CA HIS A 135 -2.78 8.13 -12.98
C HIS A 135 -2.74 8.22 -11.46
N THR A 136 -3.71 8.92 -10.86
CA THR A 136 -3.89 8.98 -9.42
C THR A 136 -5.33 8.71 -9.01
N ASN A 137 -5.53 8.07 -7.86
CA ASN A 137 -6.84 7.89 -7.26
C ASN A 137 -6.76 8.20 -5.76
N LEU A 138 -7.84 8.75 -5.22
CA LEU A 138 -7.94 9.16 -3.83
C LEU A 138 -8.99 8.31 -3.14
N LEU A 139 -8.57 7.64 -2.07
CA LEU A 139 -9.48 7.00 -1.13
C LEU A 139 -9.88 8.02 -0.06
N THR A 140 -11.18 8.24 0.08
CA THR A 140 -11.78 9.01 1.16
C THR A 140 -12.60 8.10 2.07
N THR A 141 -13.14 8.66 3.16
CA THR A 141 -14.16 7.98 3.99
C THR A 141 -15.42 7.61 3.21
N SER A 142 -15.69 8.26 2.07
CA SER A 142 -16.83 7.98 1.20
C SER A 142 -16.50 6.99 0.07
N GLY A 143 -15.25 6.53 -0.02
CA GLY A 143 -14.78 5.60 -1.05
C GLY A 143 -13.79 6.22 -2.03
N TRP A 144 -13.60 5.55 -3.18
CA TRP A 144 -12.69 5.97 -4.23
C TRP A 144 -13.30 7.09 -5.08
N ASN A 145 -12.54 8.16 -5.31
CA ASN A 145 -12.96 9.26 -6.18
C ASN A 145 -12.86 8.93 -7.68
N GLY A 146 -12.19 7.83 -8.03
CA GLY A 146 -11.93 7.43 -9.40
C GLY A 146 -10.54 7.87 -9.88
N TRP A 147 -10.04 7.17 -10.90
CA TRP A 147 -8.72 7.45 -11.46
C TRP A 147 -8.74 8.74 -12.29
N ARG A 148 -7.72 9.56 -12.08
CA ARG A 148 -7.45 10.78 -12.84
C ARG A 148 -6.11 10.66 -13.55
N ASN A 149 -6.12 10.85 -14.86
CA ASN A 149 -4.91 10.90 -15.69
C ASN A 149 -4.14 12.20 -15.39
N LEU A 150 -2.85 12.08 -15.06
CA LEU A 150 -1.92 13.20 -14.85
C LEU A 150 -1.02 13.46 -16.07
N GLY A 151 -1.12 12.61 -17.10
CA GLY A 151 -0.39 12.69 -18.35
C GLY A 151 1.01 12.07 -18.30
N GLY A 152 1.80 12.41 -19.31
CA GLY A 152 3.15 11.89 -19.52
C GLY A 152 3.17 10.47 -20.09
N PHE A 153 4.38 9.94 -20.23
CA PHE A 153 4.67 8.54 -20.53
C PHE A 153 5.89 8.16 -19.71
N THR A 154 5.74 7.22 -18.78
CA THR A 154 6.84 6.84 -17.89
C THR A 154 7.30 5.42 -18.16
N THR A 155 8.62 5.20 -18.12
CA THR A 155 9.22 3.86 -18.31
C THR A 155 9.83 3.31 -17.02
N SER A 156 10.10 4.16 -16.04
CA SER A 156 10.57 3.81 -14.70
C SER A 156 9.44 3.71 -13.68
N GLU A 157 9.75 3.22 -12.48
CA GLU A 157 8.82 3.22 -11.35
C GLU A 157 8.45 4.64 -10.90
N ILE A 158 7.29 4.76 -10.28
CA ILE A 158 6.73 6.02 -9.79
C ILE A 158 7.17 6.21 -8.34
N SER A 159 7.60 7.42 -7.98
CA SER A 159 7.79 7.83 -6.59
C SER A 159 7.04 9.13 -6.33
N ALA A 160 6.37 9.21 -5.19
CA ALA A 160 5.60 10.35 -4.77
C ALA A 160 5.86 10.68 -3.29
N ALA A 161 5.85 11.97 -2.96
CA ALA A 161 6.03 12.44 -1.59
C ALA A 161 5.02 13.52 -1.24
N LEU A 162 4.55 13.50 0.01
CA LEU A 162 3.73 14.57 0.57
C LEU A 162 4.64 15.63 1.17
N THR A 163 4.46 16.90 0.77
CA THR A 163 5.12 18.05 1.40
C THR A 163 4.12 18.82 2.25
N THR A 164 4.48 19.12 3.50
CA THR A 164 3.68 19.99 4.38
C THR A 164 4.12 21.42 4.18
N GLY A 165 3.40 22.15 3.32
CA GLY A 165 3.66 23.57 3.11
C GLY A 165 3.39 24.38 4.38
N SER A 166 4.43 24.81 5.09
CA SER A 166 4.32 25.95 6.01
C SER A 166 4.27 27.24 5.19
N GLY A 167 3.09 27.54 4.63
CA GLY A 167 2.80 28.83 4.03
C GLY A 167 2.76 29.92 5.10
N LYS A 168 3.91 30.30 5.66
CA LYS A 168 4.02 31.45 6.54
C LYS A 168 3.82 32.69 5.67
N HIS A 169 2.58 33.18 5.62
CA HIS A 169 2.30 34.52 5.14
C HIS A 169 3.01 35.50 6.09
N LEU A 170 4.23 35.90 5.74
CA LEU A 170 4.89 37.04 6.35
C LEU A 170 3.98 38.24 6.06
N PRO A 171 3.42 38.93 7.07
CA PRO A 171 2.71 40.16 6.81
C PRO A 171 3.69 41.12 6.14
N ARG A 172 3.36 41.56 4.92
CA ARG A 172 4.05 42.68 4.28
C ARG A 172 3.77 43.93 5.12
N GLY A 173 4.64 44.18 6.09
CA GLY A 173 4.70 45.43 6.82
C GLY A 173 6.00 46.13 6.48
N ARG A 174 5.87 47.28 5.80
CA ARG A 174 6.72 48.49 5.76
C ARG A 174 7.01 48.99 4.34
N PRO A 175 7.15 50.30 4.10
CA PRO A 175 7.73 51.34 4.99
C PRO A 175 6.81 51.88 6.09
#